data_AF-A0A3N0VHB3-F1
#
_entry.id   AF-A0A3N0VHB3-F1
#
_cell.length_a   1.000
_cell.length_b   1.000
_cell.length_c   1.000
_cell.angle_alpha   90.00
_cell.angle_beta   90.00
_cell.angle_gamma   90.00
#
_symmetry.space_group_name_H-M   'P 1'
#
loop_
_entity.id
_entity.type
_entity.pdbx_description
1 polymer ?
#
loop_
_entity_poly.entity_id
_entity_poly.type
_entity_poly.pdbx_seq_one_letter_code
_entity_poly.pdbx_strand_id
1 'polypeptide(L)'
;MRRILLAALALGALALGVYGWSQAHRDGPAIAELAKHAAVTDPAATSSRVLSRADLPPELVGDDGVARGTRSLFDHLVAQADGVPWPFEKLVALLAQQDPSGAAPLSLLIPDGRSLLKGQADYAHPRVLVAADFQAPGTPASLGLAPRGQLFLGYTEQANEIEVISYNELAGRYEFQLVQDYRANGARRLVYAQRAICESCHQGGSPIFSVRPWNETNGQPETAAKIAAAVGGERYLGFATAAPLAAPERYDELTDVGAYLVAAQKLWLDRCADAACRRQLLKLALDYARAPGDFHADSAGVAELRRLQAASGAGAIAVPQSDLPNRDPIGEGRGIKGYFRSLFKPSVKLGDGAKTNADLEAFDRLPKLPAAQDPLTPRAPKRLLGAADIDGIYALASLFTPDDLRRLQAAAGYDWSAVERAVDRLPAALFAEQPVARVPLMQALLAPGLIRSGGVQATAAGAVPGYCCLETAEMSPPISSGEPPVQLAAGSPIEPFAHYCFACHRGNPSKRLNFMSGATEAEVAANLKAKPEIRDALDWQRYRGTDKAAKLMPPADAPQHAALEEALKQNPQLLDEMRAVVPGLFDF
;
A
#
# COMPACT_ATOMS: atom_id res chain seq x y z
N MET A 1 -6.59 62.00 24.91
CA MET A 1 -5.34 61.47 24.31
C MET A 1 -4.77 60.26 25.05
N ARG A 2 -4.46 60.32 26.35
CA ARG A 2 -3.82 59.21 27.10
C ARG A 2 -4.58 57.86 27.07
N ARG A 3 -5.92 57.89 27.17
CA ARG A 3 -6.77 56.68 27.06
C ARG A 3 -6.80 56.06 25.66
N ILE A 4 -6.71 56.88 24.62
CA ILE A 4 -6.66 56.43 23.21
C ILE A 4 -5.29 55.79 22.92
N LEU A 5 -4.22 56.38 23.44
CA LEU A 5 -2.86 55.84 23.31
C LEU A 5 -2.72 54.48 24.02
N LEU A 6 -3.30 54.33 25.21
CA LEU A 6 -3.34 53.06 25.96
C LEU A 6 -4.16 51.98 25.25
N ALA A 7 -5.31 52.34 24.65
CA ALA A 7 -6.12 51.41 23.88
C ALA A 7 -5.40 50.97 22.59
N ALA A 8 -4.72 51.89 21.89
CA ALA A 8 -3.92 51.58 20.71
C ALA A 8 -2.71 50.70 21.03
N LEU A 9 -2.02 50.94 22.16
CA LEU A 9 -0.93 50.08 22.64
C LEU A 9 -1.42 48.69 23.05
N ALA A 10 -2.57 48.59 23.72
CA ALA A 10 -3.17 47.31 24.08
C ALA A 10 -3.61 46.51 22.83
N LEU A 11 -4.22 47.17 21.84
CA LEU A 11 -4.58 46.54 20.56
C LEU A 11 -3.34 46.15 19.74
N GLY A 12 -2.29 46.97 19.74
CA GLY A 12 -1.01 46.64 19.10
C GLY A 12 -0.31 45.46 19.75
N ALA A 13 -0.31 45.38 21.09
CA ALA A 13 0.23 44.23 21.83
C ALA A 13 -0.60 42.97 21.62
N LEU A 14 -1.93 43.07 21.53
CA LEU A 14 -2.83 41.97 21.17
C LEU A 14 -2.57 41.49 19.73
N ALA A 15 -2.43 42.40 18.77
CA ALA A 15 -2.15 42.06 17.38
C ALA A 15 -0.76 41.40 17.22
N LEU A 16 0.27 41.90 17.91
CA LEU A 16 1.60 41.30 17.95
C LEU A 16 1.59 39.94 18.67
N GLY A 17 0.81 39.81 19.74
CA GLY A 17 0.63 38.54 20.46
C GLY A 17 -0.09 37.49 19.60
N VAL A 18 -1.15 37.88 18.87
CA VAL A 18 -1.87 37.01 17.93
C VAL A 18 -0.97 36.63 16.75
N TYR A 19 -0.20 37.57 16.20
CA TYR A 19 0.75 37.28 15.12
C TYR A 19 1.86 36.34 15.58
N GLY A 20 2.52 36.62 16.70
CA GLY A 20 3.57 35.78 17.26
C GLY A 20 3.08 34.37 17.63
N TRP A 21 1.86 34.25 18.15
CA TRP A 21 1.28 32.94 18.48
C TRP A 21 0.84 32.15 17.24
N SER A 22 0.35 32.84 16.19
CA SER A 22 0.05 32.21 14.90
C SER A 22 1.29 31.65 14.20
N GLN A 23 2.45 32.29 14.38
CA GLN A 23 3.74 31.79 13.89
C GLN A 23 4.22 30.60 14.71
N ALA A 24 4.05 30.62 16.04
CA ALA A 24 4.42 29.50 16.91
C ALA A 24 3.64 28.20 16.60
N HIS A 25 2.46 28.28 15.99
CA HIS A 25 1.70 27.11 15.51
C HIS A 25 2.14 26.56 14.14
N ARG A 26 3.12 27.22 13.50
CA ARG A 26 3.81 26.73 12.30
C ARG A 26 5.20 26.16 12.60
N ASP A 27 5.64 26.20 13.86
CA ASP A 27 6.98 25.75 14.23
C ASP A 27 7.10 24.22 14.13
N GLY A 28 7.88 23.79 13.15
CA GLY A 28 8.25 22.41 12.84
C GLY A 28 8.91 22.37 11.46
N PRO A 29 9.85 21.45 11.20
CA PRO A 29 10.46 21.34 9.88
C PRO A 29 9.39 21.02 8.81
N ALA A 30 9.56 21.61 7.63
CA ALA A 30 8.77 21.28 6.45
C ALA A 30 8.94 19.80 6.10
N ILE A 31 7.93 19.18 5.50
CA ILE A 31 8.01 17.74 5.18
C ILE A 31 9.13 17.42 4.19
N ALA A 32 9.38 18.32 3.24
CA ALA A 32 10.49 18.18 2.30
C ALA A 32 11.87 18.19 3.01
N GLU A 33 12.00 18.89 4.14
CA GLU A 33 13.21 18.84 4.96
C GLU A 33 13.30 17.54 5.74
N LEU A 34 12.20 17.07 6.33
CA LEU A 34 12.14 15.77 7.00
C LEU A 34 12.51 14.62 6.06
N ALA A 35 12.06 14.67 4.81
CA ALA A 35 12.35 13.65 3.79
C ALA A 35 13.85 13.56 3.44
N LYS A 36 14.65 14.60 3.70
CA LYS A 36 16.11 14.55 3.50
C LYS A 36 16.81 13.68 4.56
N HIS A 37 16.17 13.47 5.71
CA HIS A 37 16.71 12.68 6.78
C HIS A 37 16.22 11.24 6.69
N ALA A 38 17.15 10.29 6.72
CA ALA A 38 16.79 8.88 6.82
C ALA A 38 16.07 8.63 8.14
N ALA A 39 14.89 8.01 8.07
CA ALA A 39 14.25 7.50 9.27
C ALA A 39 15.18 6.45 9.92
N VAL A 40 15.17 6.41 11.26
CA VAL A 40 16.13 5.72 12.13
C VAL A 40 16.55 4.34 11.60
N THR A 41 17.65 4.32 10.86
CA THR A 41 18.30 3.12 10.33
C THR A 41 19.80 3.33 10.42
N ASP A 42 20.52 2.33 10.89
CA ASP A 42 21.97 2.30 10.81
C ASP A 42 22.35 2.15 9.33
N PRO A 43 23.01 3.14 8.69
CA PRO A 43 23.37 3.06 7.28
C PRO A 43 24.35 1.91 6.98
N ALA A 44 25.07 1.42 7.99
CA ALA A 44 25.98 0.29 7.87
C ALA A 44 25.28 -1.08 7.96
N ALA A 45 24.00 -1.13 8.37
CA ALA A 45 23.26 -2.38 8.46
C ALA A 45 23.00 -2.99 7.07
N THR A 46 23.04 -4.32 7.00
CA THR A 46 22.76 -5.07 5.78
C THR A 46 21.34 -4.79 5.27
N SER A 47 20.36 -4.73 6.18
CA SER A 47 18.97 -4.41 5.85
C SER A 47 18.80 -3.04 5.18
N SER A 48 19.58 -2.04 5.58
CA SER A 48 19.56 -0.70 4.96
C SER A 48 20.00 -0.72 3.50
N ARG A 49 20.91 -1.63 3.13
CA ARG A 49 21.37 -1.82 1.76
C ARG A 49 20.40 -2.69 0.95
N VAL A 50 19.97 -3.82 1.51
CA VAL A 50 19.20 -4.85 0.79
C VAL A 50 17.75 -4.46 0.58
N LEU A 51 17.08 -3.88 1.57
CA LEU A 51 15.65 -3.54 1.45
C LEU A 51 15.39 -2.32 0.56
N SER A 52 16.45 -1.60 0.14
CA SER A 52 16.40 -0.38 -0.68
C SER A 52 15.51 0.74 -0.09
N ARG A 53 15.90 2.00 -0.33
CA ARG A 53 15.05 3.17 -0.05
C ARG A 53 14.63 3.93 -1.30
N ALA A 54 14.83 3.32 -2.47
CA ALA A 54 14.32 3.88 -3.72
C ALA A 54 12.79 3.87 -3.74
N ASP A 55 12.21 4.86 -4.42
CA ASP A 55 10.76 4.99 -4.63
C ASP A 55 10.19 3.78 -5.37
N LEU A 56 10.89 3.35 -6.42
CA LEU A 56 10.52 2.20 -7.22
C LEU A 56 10.95 0.89 -6.55
N PRO A 57 10.20 -0.20 -6.78
CA PRO A 57 10.55 -1.51 -6.25
C PRO A 57 11.87 -2.00 -6.89
N PRO A 58 12.73 -2.69 -6.13
CA PRO A 58 13.99 -3.18 -6.66
C PRO A 58 13.77 -4.29 -7.71
N GLU A 59 14.71 -4.41 -8.63
CA GLU A 59 14.87 -5.58 -9.50
C GLU A 59 15.73 -6.63 -8.79
N LEU A 60 15.32 -7.88 -8.88
CA LEU A 60 16.08 -9.02 -8.36
C LEU A 60 16.69 -9.78 -9.54
N VAL A 61 17.98 -10.08 -9.46
CA VAL A 61 18.67 -10.89 -10.45
C VAL A 61 18.44 -12.37 -10.10
N GLY A 62 17.77 -13.10 -10.99
CA GLY A 62 17.58 -14.54 -10.83
C GLY A 62 18.87 -15.34 -11.05
N ASP A 63 18.84 -16.64 -10.72
CA ASP A 63 19.97 -17.56 -10.93
C ASP A 63 20.37 -17.67 -12.42
N ASP A 64 19.46 -17.33 -13.32
CA ASP A 64 19.68 -17.24 -14.77
C ASP A 64 20.33 -15.91 -15.22
N GLY A 65 20.68 -15.04 -14.27
CA GLY A 65 21.26 -13.72 -14.53
C GLY A 65 20.25 -12.68 -15.05
N VAL A 66 18.96 -13.01 -15.13
CA VAL A 66 17.93 -12.10 -15.62
C VAL A 66 17.36 -11.29 -14.46
N ALA A 67 17.51 -9.97 -14.53
CA ALA A 67 16.86 -9.04 -13.62
C ALA A 67 15.35 -9.03 -13.86
N ARG A 68 14.58 -9.33 -12.81
CA ARG A 68 13.11 -9.27 -12.80
C ARG A 68 12.68 -8.26 -11.75
N GLY A 69 11.83 -7.32 -12.15
CA GLY A 69 11.23 -6.36 -11.21
C GLY A 69 10.34 -7.05 -10.19
N THR A 70 10.39 -6.59 -8.94
CA THR A 70 9.43 -6.97 -7.89
C THR A 70 8.23 -6.03 -7.87
N ARG A 71 7.13 -6.46 -7.24
CA ARG A 71 5.89 -5.68 -7.13
C ARG A 71 5.18 -5.98 -5.82
N SER A 72 4.38 -5.04 -5.36
CA SER A 72 3.55 -5.22 -4.16
C SER A 72 2.32 -6.08 -4.46
N LEU A 73 1.68 -6.62 -3.43
CA LEU A 73 0.43 -7.37 -3.59
C LEU A 73 -0.64 -6.56 -4.35
N PHE A 74 -0.76 -5.26 -4.08
CA PHE A 74 -1.76 -4.41 -4.74
C PHE A 74 -1.56 -4.38 -6.25
N ASP A 75 -0.33 -4.23 -6.73
CA ASP A 75 0.01 -4.25 -8.16
C ASP A 75 -0.51 -5.52 -8.85
N HIS A 76 -0.31 -6.68 -8.22
CA HIS A 76 -0.79 -7.95 -8.74
C HIS A 76 -2.31 -8.01 -8.81
N LEU A 77 -3.01 -7.59 -7.76
CA LEU A 77 -4.47 -7.60 -7.72
C LEU A 77 -5.06 -6.70 -8.81
N VAL A 78 -4.54 -5.48 -8.98
CA VAL A 78 -5.09 -4.55 -9.98
C VAL A 78 -4.64 -4.89 -11.40
N ALA A 79 -3.45 -5.45 -11.63
CA ALA A 79 -3.04 -5.90 -12.96
C ALA A 79 -3.91 -7.05 -13.46
N GLN A 80 -4.26 -8.00 -12.57
CA GLN A 80 -5.18 -9.11 -12.87
C GLN A 80 -6.61 -8.62 -13.12
N ALA A 81 -6.99 -7.50 -12.51
CA ALA A 81 -8.26 -6.82 -12.72
C ALA A 81 -8.23 -5.78 -13.86
N ASP A 82 -7.20 -5.79 -14.70
CA ASP A 82 -7.04 -4.88 -15.86
C ASP A 82 -6.92 -3.38 -15.52
N GLY A 83 -6.59 -3.06 -14.27
CA GLY A 83 -6.44 -1.70 -13.76
C GLY A 83 -7.14 -1.50 -12.44
N VAL A 84 -7.13 -0.25 -11.96
CA VAL A 84 -7.83 0.12 -10.72
C VAL A 84 -9.32 0.32 -11.01
N PRO A 85 -10.23 -0.47 -10.41
CA PRO A 85 -11.67 -0.33 -10.64
C PRO A 85 -12.21 1.03 -10.17
N TRP A 86 -13.26 1.51 -10.84
CA TRP A 86 -14.03 2.70 -10.43
C TRP A 86 -15.53 2.36 -10.35
N PRO A 87 -16.28 2.86 -9.35
CA PRO A 87 -15.84 3.68 -8.20
C PRO A 87 -15.15 2.86 -7.09
N PHE A 88 -14.81 3.52 -5.96
CA PHE A 88 -14.03 2.91 -4.86
C PHE A 88 -14.66 1.62 -4.33
N GLU A 89 -15.98 1.55 -4.33
CA GLU A 89 -16.75 0.37 -3.95
C GLU A 89 -16.43 -0.85 -4.83
N LYS A 90 -16.15 -0.65 -6.14
CA LYS A 90 -15.72 -1.75 -7.01
C LYS A 90 -14.31 -2.23 -6.68
N LEU A 91 -13.42 -1.34 -6.25
CA LEU A 91 -12.09 -1.73 -5.77
C LEU A 91 -12.18 -2.51 -4.46
N VAL A 92 -13.06 -2.10 -3.54
CA VAL A 92 -13.31 -2.85 -2.31
C VAL A 92 -13.97 -4.21 -2.61
N ALA A 93 -14.88 -4.27 -3.58
CA ALA A 93 -15.46 -5.53 -4.04
C ALA A 93 -14.41 -6.46 -4.65
N LEU A 94 -13.43 -5.94 -5.40
CA LEU A 94 -12.28 -6.72 -5.89
C LEU A 94 -11.51 -7.37 -4.73
N LEU A 95 -11.28 -6.64 -3.64
CA LEU A 95 -10.64 -7.18 -2.44
C LEU A 95 -11.52 -8.23 -1.73
N ALA A 96 -12.83 -7.96 -1.60
CA ALA A 96 -13.77 -8.89 -0.99
C ALA A 96 -13.85 -10.23 -1.76
N GLN A 97 -13.73 -10.21 -3.08
CA GLN A 97 -13.71 -11.42 -3.92
C GLN A 97 -12.50 -12.33 -3.66
N GLN A 98 -11.43 -11.80 -3.07
CA GLN A 98 -10.26 -12.59 -2.68
C GLN A 98 -10.45 -13.29 -1.33
N ASP A 99 -11.41 -12.84 -0.51
CA ASP A 99 -11.76 -13.47 0.76
C ASP A 99 -12.59 -14.73 0.51
N PRO A 100 -12.16 -15.93 0.97
CA PRO A 100 -12.93 -17.17 0.80
C PRO A 100 -14.32 -17.14 1.44
N SER A 101 -14.53 -16.29 2.45
CA SER A 101 -15.83 -16.10 3.10
C SER A 101 -16.73 -15.11 2.36
N GLY A 102 -16.18 -14.37 1.37
CA GLY A 102 -16.84 -13.26 0.70
C GLY A 102 -17.09 -12.05 1.61
N ALA A 103 -16.44 -11.99 2.77
CA ALA A 103 -16.60 -10.87 3.69
C ALA A 103 -16.04 -9.57 3.09
N ALA A 104 -16.68 -8.45 3.44
CA ALA A 104 -16.14 -7.14 3.13
C ALA A 104 -14.82 -6.93 3.92
N PRO A 105 -13.81 -6.29 3.32
CA PRO A 105 -12.61 -5.89 4.04
C PRO A 105 -12.93 -5.00 5.24
N LEU A 106 -12.02 -4.98 6.21
CA LEU A 106 -12.15 -4.12 7.39
C LEU A 106 -12.14 -2.65 6.94
N SER A 107 -13.11 -1.85 7.40
CA SER A 107 -13.24 -0.45 7.00
C SER A 107 -13.50 0.50 8.17
N LEU A 108 -12.95 1.71 8.10
CA LEU A 108 -13.18 2.80 9.05
C LEU A 108 -13.35 4.14 8.32
N LEU A 109 -14.01 5.08 8.96
CA LEU A 109 -14.15 6.46 8.48
C LEU A 109 -13.41 7.40 9.43
N ILE A 110 -12.60 8.31 8.87
CA ILE A 110 -11.84 9.33 9.61
C ILE A 110 -12.15 10.71 9.03
N PRO A 111 -12.92 11.57 9.73
CA PRO A 111 -13.25 12.90 9.24
C PRO A 111 -12.10 13.90 9.42
N ASP A 112 -11.34 13.77 10.51
CA ASP A 112 -10.28 14.71 10.88
C ASP A 112 -8.90 14.01 10.84
N GLY A 113 -8.49 13.56 9.65
CA GLY A 113 -7.28 12.75 9.47
C GLY A 113 -5.95 13.49 9.68
N ARG A 114 -4.87 12.70 9.79
CA ARG A 114 -3.48 13.17 9.98
C ARG A 114 -2.55 12.87 8.79
N SER A 115 -3.10 12.40 7.67
CA SER A 115 -2.32 12.12 6.46
C SER A 115 -1.94 13.41 5.73
N LEU A 116 -1.21 13.26 4.63
CA LEU A 116 -0.82 14.37 3.75
C LEU A 116 -2.03 15.04 3.09
N LEU A 117 -3.14 14.33 2.98
CA LEU A 117 -4.44 14.84 2.51
C LEU A 117 -5.28 15.45 3.66
N LYS A 118 -4.66 15.82 4.79
CA LYS A 118 -5.32 16.59 5.86
C LYS A 118 -5.99 17.83 5.25
N GLY A 119 -7.23 18.09 5.65
CA GLY A 119 -8.02 19.19 5.10
C GLY A 119 -8.79 18.84 3.81
N GLN A 120 -8.67 17.62 3.30
CA GLN A 120 -9.52 17.08 2.22
C GLN A 120 -10.59 16.11 2.71
N ALA A 121 -10.71 15.94 4.03
CA ALA A 121 -11.78 15.17 4.66
C ALA A 121 -12.47 16.01 5.72
N ASP A 122 -13.76 15.74 5.93
CA ASP A 122 -14.56 16.29 7.01
C ASP A 122 -15.66 15.28 7.42
N TYR A 123 -16.64 15.69 8.22
CA TYR A 123 -17.72 14.81 8.64
C TYR A 123 -18.69 14.44 7.50
N ALA A 124 -18.80 15.26 6.45
CA ALA A 124 -19.65 14.99 5.28
C ALA A 124 -18.93 14.15 4.22
N HIS A 125 -17.60 14.27 4.15
CA HIS A 125 -16.72 13.55 3.23
C HIS A 125 -15.55 12.94 4.00
N PRO A 126 -15.78 11.96 4.90
CA PRO A 126 -14.71 11.39 5.71
C PRO A 126 -13.76 10.57 4.83
N ARG A 127 -12.48 10.51 5.22
CA ARG A 127 -11.53 9.59 4.61
C ARG A 127 -11.94 8.16 4.91
N VAL A 128 -12.00 7.31 3.88
CA VAL A 128 -12.28 5.88 4.04
C VAL A 128 -10.96 5.13 4.17
N LEU A 129 -10.81 4.38 5.25
CA LEU A 129 -9.71 3.43 5.42
C LEU A 129 -10.21 2.01 5.18
N VAL A 130 -9.41 1.20 4.49
CA VAL A 130 -9.70 -0.20 4.18
C VAL A 130 -8.46 -1.04 4.41
N ALA A 131 -8.60 -2.16 5.12
CA ALA A 131 -7.54 -3.16 5.30
C ALA A 131 -8.04 -4.55 4.92
N ALA A 132 -7.19 -5.32 4.23
CA ALA A 132 -7.45 -6.72 3.98
C ALA A 132 -7.12 -7.56 5.23
N ASP A 133 -8.10 -8.30 5.74
CA ASP A 133 -7.95 -9.11 6.96
C ASP A 133 -8.44 -10.55 6.78
N PHE A 134 -7.83 -11.25 5.85
CA PHE A 134 -8.11 -12.66 5.62
C PHE A 134 -6.84 -13.41 5.23
N GLN A 135 -6.96 -14.73 5.18
CA GLN A 135 -6.03 -15.62 4.54
C GLN A 135 -6.84 -16.54 3.64
N ALA A 136 -6.52 -16.56 2.35
CA ALA A 136 -7.15 -17.48 1.42
C ALA A 136 -6.34 -18.78 1.36
N PRO A 137 -6.96 -19.96 1.52
CA PRO A 137 -6.24 -21.22 1.33
C PRO A 137 -5.82 -21.37 -0.13
N GLY A 138 -4.74 -22.09 -0.38
CA GLY A 138 -4.32 -22.41 -1.74
C GLY A 138 -5.16 -23.53 -2.36
N THR A 139 -4.82 -23.90 -3.59
CA THR A 139 -5.26 -25.14 -4.26
C THR A 139 -4.08 -26.12 -4.34
N PRO A 140 -4.23 -27.37 -4.81
CA PRO A 140 -3.08 -28.22 -5.07
C PRO A 140 -2.06 -27.59 -6.04
N ALA A 141 -2.52 -26.72 -6.96
CA ALA A 141 -1.69 -26.09 -7.97
C ALA A 141 -1.15 -24.70 -7.58
N SER A 142 -1.66 -24.06 -6.52
CA SER A 142 -1.25 -22.71 -6.13
C SER A 142 -1.24 -22.54 -4.61
N LEU A 143 -0.29 -21.77 -4.10
CA LEU A 143 -0.32 -21.24 -2.74
C LEU A 143 -1.44 -20.21 -2.60
N GLY A 144 -1.92 -20.07 -1.36
CA GLY A 144 -2.99 -19.14 -1.00
C GLY A 144 -2.50 -17.72 -0.70
N LEU A 145 -3.41 -16.74 -0.75
CA LEU A 145 -3.14 -15.33 -0.45
C LEU A 145 -3.09 -15.07 1.07
N ALA A 146 -2.19 -14.20 1.51
CA ALA A 146 -2.04 -13.84 2.93
C ALA A 146 -2.00 -12.31 3.14
N PRO A 147 -3.04 -11.56 2.72
CA PRO A 147 -3.00 -10.10 2.75
C PRO A 147 -3.14 -9.47 4.14
N ARG A 148 -3.43 -10.28 5.16
CA ARG A 148 -3.55 -9.83 6.56
C ARG A 148 -2.31 -9.05 6.99
N GLY A 149 -2.49 -7.78 7.32
CA GLY A 149 -1.41 -6.88 7.72
C GLY A 149 -0.51 -6.45 6.56
N GLN A 150 -0.82 -6.81 5.31
CA GLN A 150 0.01 -6.57 4.13
C GLN A 150 -0.62 -5.61 3.10
N LEU A 151 -1.89 -5.23 3.25
CA LEU A 151 -2.57 -4.34 2.31
C LEU A 151 -3.53 -3.38 3.02
N PHE A 152 -3.27 -2.09 2.86
CA PHE A 152 -4.07 -0.99 3.40
C PHE A 152 -4.32 0.06 2.32
N LEU A 153 -5.56 0.55 2.26
CA LEU A 153 -5.98 1.63 1.37
C LEU A 153 -6.54 2.78 2.20
N GLY A 154 -6.31 4.02 1.76
CA GLY A 154 -6.96 5.21 2.29
C GLY A 154 -7.48 6.08 1.16
N TYR A 155 -8.79 6.14 0.99
CA TYR A 155 -9.44 6.94 -0.05
C TYR A 155 -9.96 8.27 0.50
N THR A 156 -9.62 9.36 -0.18
CA THR A 156 -10.12 10.71 0.13
C THR A 156 -10.81 11.28 -1.10
N GLU A 157 -12.14 11.34 -1.05
CA GLU A 157 -12.99 11.73 -2.20
C GLU A 157 -12.62 13.12 -2.74
N GLN A 158 -12.45 14.12 -1.88
CA GLN A 158 -12.18 15.49 -2.31
C GLN A 158 -10.79 15.67 -2.94
N ALA A 159 -9.85 14.77 -2.63
CA ALA A 159 -8.54 14.72 -3.26
C ALA A 159 -8.54 13.91 -4.57
N ASN A 160 -9.59 13.12 -4.83
CA ASN A 160 -9.62 12.12 -5.91
C ASN A 160 -8.37 11.23 -5.89
N GLU A 161 -7.98 10.76 -4.70
CA GLU A 161 -6.73 10.01 -4.51
C GLU A 161 -6.91 8.86 -3.52
N ILE A 162 -6.29 7.72 -3.85
CA ILE A 162 -6.16 6.57 -2.94
C ILE A 162 -4.69 6.45 -2.53
N GLU A 163 -4.44 6.49 -1.24
CA GLU A 163 -3.15 6.13 -0.64
C GLU A 163 -3.11 4.61 -0.43
N VAL A 164 -2.07 3.94 -0.92
CA VAL A 164 -1.92 2.47 -0.84
C VAL A 164 -0.63 2.15 -0.11
N ILE A 165 -0.72 1.27 0.89
CA ILE A 165 0.43 0.67 1.56
C ILE A 165 0.32 -0.84 1.36
N SER A 166 1.20 -1.40 0.54
CA SER A 166 1.14 -2.81 0.16
C SER A 166 2.49 -3.50 0.29
N TYR A 167 2.51 -4.69 0.88
CA TYR A 167 3.73 -5.47 1.08
C TYR A 167 4.21 -6.07 -0.25
N ASN A 168 5.48 -5.87 -0.55
CA ASN A 168 6.20 -6.51 -1.63
C ASN A 168 7.06 -7.63 -1.04
N GLU A 169 6.57 -8.86 -1.20
CA GLU A 169 7.14 -10.02 -0.53
C GLU A 169 8.57 -10.31 -0.97
N LEU A 170 8.88 -10.13 -2.25
CA LEU A 170 10.23 -10.35 -2.78
C LEU A 170 11.22 -9.25 -2.38
N ALA A 171 10.75 -8.01 -2.22
CA ALA A 171 11.58 -6.90 -1.74
C ALA A 171 11.68 -6.83 -0.20
N GLY A 172 10.85 -7.58 0.53
CA GLY A 172 10.82 -7.56 1.99
C GLY A 172 10.40 -6.23 2.60
N ARG A 173 9.60 -5.42 1.90
CA ARG A 173 9.23 -4.07 2.36
C ARG A 173 7.82 -3.69 1.93
N TYR A 174 7.24 -2.70 2.59
CA TYR A 174 6.05 -2.03 2.07
C TYR A 174 6.41 -1.05 0.96
N GLU A 175 5.63 -1.09 -0.11
CA GLU A 175 5.60 -0.06 -1.13
C GLU A 175 4.52 0.97 -0.76
N PHE A 176 4.86 2.24 -0.95
CA PHE A 176 3.92 3.35 -0.82
C PHE A 176 3.49 3.76 -2.22
N GLN A 177 2.20 3.66 -2.50
CA GLN A 177 1.67 3.94 -3.83
C GLN A 177 0.48 4.89 -3.73
N LEU A 178 0.20 5.56 -4.84
CA LEU A 178 -0.93 6.46 -5.00
C LEU A 178 -1.73 6.04 -6.23
N VAL A 179 -3.05 6.05 -6.12
CA VAL A 179 -3.92 6.10 -7.30
C VAL A 179 -4.37 7.54 -7.47
N GLN A 180 -3.72 8.25 -8.40
CA GLN A 180 -3.96 9.66 -8.69
C GLN A 180 -5.10 9.84 -9.71
N ASP A 181 -5.78 10.99 -9.66
CA ASP A 181 -6.90 11.31 -10.56
C ASP A 181 -7.98 10.21 -10.52
N TYR A 182 -8.30 9.75 -9.30
CA TYR A 182 -9.28 8.71 -9.01
C TYR A 182 -10.69 9.32 -8.96
N ARG A 183 -11.26 9.51 -10.14
CA ARG A 183 -12.63 10.02 -10.36
C ARG A 183 -13.22 9.40 -11.62
N ALA A 184 -14.52 9.60 -11.84
CA ALA A 184 -15.26 8.98 -12.95
C ALA A 184 -14.59 9.12 -14.33
N ASN A 185 -14.07 10.32 -14.63
CA ASN A 185 -13.41 10.62 -15.91
C ASN A 185 -11.89 10.69 -15.79
N GLY A 186 -11.34 10.35 -14.63
CA GLY A 186 -9.94 10.53 -14.31
C GLY A 186 -9.08 9.34 -14.74
N ALA A 187 -7.78 9.59 -14.86
CA ALA A 187 -6.83 8.62 -15.37
C ALA A 187 -6.44 7.51 -14.40
N ARG A 188 -6.82 7.62 -13.12
CA ARG A 188 -6.64 6.56 -12.11
C ARG A 188 -5.23 5.96 -12.15
N ARG A 189 -4.24 6.84 -12.23
CA ARG A 189 -2.83 6.47 -12.44
C ARG A 189 -2.28 5.84 -11.17
N LEU A 190 -1.89 4.58 -11.25
CA LEU A 190 -1.12 3.93 -10.19
C LEU A 190 0.34 4.37 -10.30
N VAL A 191 0.84 5.05 -9.26
CA VAL A 191 2.23 5.51 -9.18
C VAL A 191 2.82 5.14 -7.82
N TYR A 192 4.13 4.97 -7.75
CA TYR A 192 4.88 4.82 -6.51
C TYR A 192 5.15 6.19 -5.91
N ALA A 193 4.75 6.41 -4.67
CA ALA A 193 4.98 7.66 -3.97
C ALA A 193 6.48 7.89 -3.74
N GLN A 194 6.86 9.15 -3.52
CA GLN A 194 8.21 9.46 -3.05
C GLN A 194 8.39 8.89 -1.64
N ARG A 195 9.15 7.80 -1.54
CA ARG A 195 9.25 6.97 -0.35
C ARG A 195 9.73 7.78 0.85
N ALA A 196 10.71 8.66 0.63
CA ALA A 196 11.27 9.51 1.68
C ALA A 196 10.22 10.45 2.30
N ILE A 197 9.24 10.93 1.51
CA ILE A 197 8.12 11.73 2.02
C ILE A 197 7.20 10.86 2.87
N CYS A 198 6.81 9.69 2.37
CA CYS A 198 5.94 8.77 3.12
C CYS A 198 6.59 8.32 4.45
N GLU A 199 7.90 8.06 4.45
CA GLU A 199 8.66 7.66 5.63
C GLU A 199 8.81 8.78 6.68
N SER A 200 8.53 10.04 6.36
CA SER A 200 8.47 11.10 7.37
C SER A 200 7.35 10.86 8.40
N CYS A 201 6.20 10.36 7.92
CA CYS A 201 5.09 9.89 8.77
C CYS A 201 5.28 8.42 9.16
N HIS A 202 5.60 7.57 8.19
CA HIS A 202 5.79 6.12 8.32
C HIS A 202 7.25 5.78 8.66
N GLN A 203 7.76 6.31 9.78
CA GLN A 203 9.18 6.30 10.15
C GLN A 203 9.83 4.91 10.22
N GLY A 204 9.04 3.84 10.34
CA GLY A 204 9.54 2.47 10.30
C GLY A 204 9.45 1.77 8.95
N GLY A 205 8.97 2.45 7.90
CA GLY A 205 8.67 1.82 6.60
C GLY A 205 7.49 0.85 6.65
N SER A 206 6.57 1.03 7.61
CA SER A 206 5.42 0.17 7.89
C SER A 206 4.13 1.00 7.97
N PRO A 207 2.93 0.39 7.86
CA PRO A 207 1.68 1.07 8.19
C PRO A 207 1.71 1.59 9.64
N ILE A 208 0.94 2.66 9.89
CA ILE A 208 0.76 3.27 11.21
C ILE A 208 -0.73 3.52 11.43
N PHE A 209 -1.19 3.47 12.68
CA PHE A 209 -2.56 3.75 13.03
C PHE A 209 -2.66 4.31 14.45
N SER A 210 -3.80 4.94 14.76
CA SER A 210 -4.03 5.45 16.10
C SER A 210 -4.36 4.34 17.08
N VAL A 211 -3.98 4.53 18.34
CA VAL A 211 -4.33 3.63 19.43
C VAL A 211 -5.59 4.08 20.17
N ARG A 212 -6.06 3.22 21.08
CA ARG A 212 -7.20 3.49 21.98
C ARG A 212 -7.14 4.90 22.59
N PRO A 213 -8.31 5.54 22.76
CA PRO A 213 -9.67 5.06 22.43
C PRO A 213 -10.13 5.30 20.97
N TRP A 214 -9.28 5.70 20.03
CA TRP A 214 -9.65 5.91 18.61
C TRP A 214 -10.73 6.97 18.35
N ASN A 215 -10.68 8.11 19.06
CA ASN A 215 -11.66 9.21 18.93
C ASN A 215 -11.75 9.82 17.53
N GLU A 216 -10.74 9.67 16.69
CA GLU A 216 -10.79 10.16 15.30
C GLU A 216 -11.54 9.23 14.34
N THR A 217 -12.03 8.09 14.79
CA THR A 217 -12.69 7.08 13.92
C THR A 217 -14.19 6.98 14.18
N ASN A 218 -14.93 6.48 13.20
CA ASN A 218 -16.33 6.08 13.36
C ASN A 218 -16.57 4.83 14.23
N GLY A 219 -15.52 4.28 14.86
CA GLY A 219 -15.68 3.31 15.96
C GLY A 219 -16.11 3.97 17.27
N GLN A 220 -15.93 5.29 17.40
CA GLN A 220 -16.40 6.05 18.55
C GLN A 220 -17.81 6.61 18.30
N PRO A 221 -18.76 6.43 19.25
CA PRO A 221 -20.15 6.80 19.05
C PRO A 221 -20.36 8.27 18.68
N GLU A 222 -19.58 9.17 19.27
CA GLU A 222 -19.73 10.61 19.01
C GLU A 222 -19.28 10.98 17.59
N THR A 223 -18.17 10.41 17.14
CA THR A 223 -17.64 10.63 15.79
C THR A 223 -18.56 10.02 14.75
N ALA A 224 -19.04 8.79 14.98
CA ALA A 224 -20.03 8.13 14.14
C ALA A 224 -21.33 8.95 13.99
N ALA A 225 -21.87 9.46 15.11
CA ALA A 225 -23.09 10.27 15.10
C ALA A 225 -22.92 11.56 14.30
N LYS A 226 -21.77 12.23 14.39
CA LYS A 226 -21.48 13.43 13.59
C LYS A 226 -21.35 13.12 12.10
N ILE A 227 -20.70 12.01 11.74
CA ILE A 227 -20.60 11.57 10.33
C ILE A 227 -22.00 11.29 9.80
N ALA A 228 -22.79 10.47 10.50
CA ALA A 228 -24.15 10.13 10.08
C ALA A 228 -25.03 11.36 9.89
N ALA A 229 -24.93 12.34 10.80
CA ALA A 229 -25.65 13.60 10.69
C ALA A 229 -25.21 14.46 9.50
N ALA A 230 -23.90 14.53 9.23
CA ALA A 230 -23.35 15.34 8.14
C ALA A 230 -23.57 14.72 6.76
N VAL A 231 -23.47 13.39 6.65
CA VAL A 231 -23.75 12.62 5.43
C VAL A 231 -25.26 12.52 5.16
N GLY A 232 -26.10 12.60 6.20
CA GLY A 232 -27.55 12.46 6.10
C GLY A 232 -28.02 11.00 6.01
N GLY A 233 -27.24 10.04 6.52
CA GLY A 233 -27.58 8.62 6.45
C GLY A 233 -26.62 7.68 7.21
N GLU A 234 -26.94 6.39 7.17
CA GLU A 234 -26.17 5.33 7.84
C GLU A 234 -24.98 4.82 7.00
N ARG A 235 -24.83 5.32 5.76
CA ARG A 235 -23.75 4.93 4.87
C ARG A 235 -23.14 6.11 4.14
N TYR A 236 -21.82 6.07 3.94
CA TYR A 236 -21.06 6.97 3.08
C TYR A 236 -20.26 6.12 2.08
N LEU A 237 -20.44 6.34 0.78
CA LEU A 237 -19.81 5.53 -0.29
C LEU A 237 -19.96 4.01 -0.10
N GLY A 238 -21.14 3.59 0.39
CA GLY A 238 -21.37 2.19 0.71
C GLY A 238 -20.65 1.66 1.95
N PHE A 239 -20.04 2.48 2.81
CA PHE A 239 -19.47 2.08 4.11
C PHE A 239 -20.35 2.56 5.27
N ALA A 240 -20.44 1.78 6.35
CA ALA A 240 -21.25 2.15 7.52
C ALA A 240 -20.69 3.40 8.23
N THR A 241 -21.57 4.34 8.58
CA THR A 241 -21.17 5.56 9.33
C THR A 241 -20.90 5.29 10.81
N ALA A 242 -21.27 4.11 11.32
CA ALA A 242 -20.91 3.61 12.64
C ALA A 242 -20.24 2.22 12.50
N ALA A 243 -19.07 2.07 13.11
CA ALA A 243 -18.35 0.80 13.18
C ALA A 243 -18.35 0.26 14.63
N PRO A 244 -18.35 -1.06 14.85
CA PRO A 244 -18.13 -1.62 16.18
C PRO A 244 -16.72 -1.28 16.66
N LEU A 245 -16.52 -1.17 17.99
CA LEU A 245 -15.20 -0.86 18.57
C LEU A 245 -14.12 -1.90 18.22
N ALA A 246 -14.53 -3.14 17.92
CA ALA A 246 -13.64 -4.18 17.44
C ALA A 246 -13.00 -3.85 16.08
N ALA A 247 -13.60 -2.96 15.28
CA ALA A 247 -13.05 -2.57 13.98
C ALA A 247 -11.76 -1.74 14.09
N PRO A 248 -11.72 -0.59 14.81
CA PRO A 248 -10.46 0.12 15.02
C PRO A 248 -9.44 -0.66 15.86
N GLU A 249 -9.89 -1.51 16.79
CA GLU A 249 -9.02 -2.45 17.52
C GLU A 249 -8.32 -3.40 16.56
N ARG A 250 -9.07 -4.01 15.63
CA ARG A 250 -8.50 -4.90 14.64
C ARG A 250 -7.56 -4.18 13.68
N TYR A 251 -7.87 -2.93 13.31
CA TYR A 251 -7.03 -2.12 12.44
C TYR A 251 -5.67 -1.82 13.07
N ASP A 252 -5.67 -1.48 14.36
CA ASP A 252 -4.47 -1.29 15.20
C ASP A 252 -3.60 -2.55 15.17
N GLU A 253 -4.18 -3.72 15.47
CA GLU A 253 -3.50 -5.02 15.41
C GLU A 253 -2.89 -5.33 14.03
N LEU A 254 -3.58 -4.99 12.94
CA LEU A 254 -3.05 -5.22 11.59
C LEU A 254 -1.83 -4.36 11.29
N THR A 255 -1.78 -3.12 11.82
CA THR A 255 -0.58 -2.28 11.67
C THR A 255 0.59 -2.80 12.49
N ASP A 256 0.33 -3.42 13.65
CA ASP A 256 1.33 -4.14 14.41
C ASP A 256 1.88 -5.35 13.66
N VAL A 257 1.01 -6.18 13.06
CA VAL A 257 1.45 -7.27 12.18
C VAL A 257 2.39 -6.74 11.10
N GLY A 258 2.02 -5.63 10.45
CA GLY A 258 2.86 -5.03 9.42
C GLY A 258 4.20 -4.47 9.92
N ALA A 259 4.23 -3.86 11.10
CA ALA A 259 5.47 -3.44 11.76
C ALA A 259 6.39 -4.63 12.05
N TYR A 260 5.82 -5.75 12.50
CA TYR A 260 6.58 -6.98 12.75
C TYR A 260 7.13 -7.64 11.48
N LEU A 261 6.45 -7.52 10.33
CA LEU A 261 7.00 -7.98 9.04
C LEU A 261 8.28 -7.24 8.67
N VAL A 262 8.35 -5.93 8.91
CA VAL A 262 9.60 -5.15 8.70
C VAL A 262 10.68 -5.57 9.70
N ALA A 263 10.31 -5.80 10.96
CA ALA A 263 11.26 -6.29 11.97
C ALA A 263 11.82 -7.68 11.62
N ALA A 264 10.99 -8.58 11.08
CA ALA A 264 11.40 -9.92 10.63
C ALA A 264 12.50 -9.85 9.57
N GLN A 265 12.38 -8.94 8.61
CA GLN A 265 13.37 -8.75 7.54
C GLN A 265 14.70 -8.23 8.09
N LYS A 266 14.66 -7.26 9.00
CA LYS A 266 15.87 -6.74 9.67
C LYS A 266 16.53 -7.81 10.54
N LEU A 267 15.76 -8.62 11.27
CA LEU A 267 16.28 -9.74 12.05
C LEU A 267 16.94 -10.80 11.14
N TRP A 268 16.30 -11.15 10.03
CA TRP A 268 16.82 -12.09 9.05
C TRP A 268 18.15 -11.63 8.41
N LEU A 269 18.26 -10.35 8.09
CA LEU A 269 19.41 -9.78 7.38
C LEU A 269 20.56 -9.43 8.33
N ASP A 270 20.28 -8.75 9.45
CA ASP A 270 21.31 -8.17 10.31
C ASP A 270 21.66 -9.08 11.50
N ARG A 271 20.66 -9.76 12.08
CA ARG A 271 20.88 -10.63 13.26
C ARG A 271 21.22 -12.06 12.90
N CYS A 272 20.82 -12.52 11.72
CA CYS A 272 21.27 -13.79 11.19
C CYS A 272 22.19 -13.57 9.99
N ALA A 273 23.46 -13.22 10.26
CA ALA A 273 24.43 -12.87 9.22
C ALA A 273 24.80 -14.03 8.28
N ASP A 274 24.62 -15.29 8.71
CA ASP A 274 24.95 -16.47 7.93
C ASP A 274 23.76 -17.39 7.67
N ALA A 275 23.96 -18.33 6.75
CA ALA A 275 22.94 -19.30 6.37
C ALA A 275 22.55 -20.26 7.51
N ALA A 276 23.46 -20.52 8.47
CA ALA A 276 23.18 -21.40 9.59
C ALA A 276 22.16 -20.77 10.56
N CYS A 277 22.34 -19.49 10.90
CA CYS A 277 21.41 -18.73 11.71
C CYS A 277 20.05 -18.62 11.04
N ARG A 278 20.00 -18.22 9.75
CA ARG A 278 18.75 -18.08 9.00
C ARG A 278 17.97 -19.40 8.91
N ARG A 279 18.68 -20.51 8.72
CA ARG A 279 18.10 -21.84 8.71
C ARG A 279 17.56 -22.26 10.07
N GLN A 280 18.32 -22.03 11.14
CA GLN A 280 17.87 -22.32 12.50
C GLN A 280 16.64 -21.47 12.88
N LEU A 281 16.63 -20.19 12.49
CA LEU A 281 15.50 -19.29 12.67
C LEU A 281 14.26 -19.80 11.93
N LEU A 282 14.41 -20.24 10.66
CA LEU A 282 13.32 -20.81 9.89
C LEU A 282 12.74 -22.08 10.52
N LYS A 283 13.59 -23.00 11.03
CA LYS A 283 13.11 -24.22 11.70
C LYS A 283 12.25 -23.89 12.92
N LEU A 284 12.76 -22.99 13.78
CA LEU A 284 12.04 -22.57 14.99
C LEU A 284 10.76 -21.80 14.64
N ALA A 285 10.78 -20.96 13.60
CA ALA A 285 9.60 -20.23 13.15
C ALA A 285 8.50 -21.16 12.65
N LEU A 286 8.85 -22.16 11.84
CA LEU A 286 7.89 -23.16 11.37
C LEU A 286 7.36 -24.02 12.52
N ASP A 287 8.22 -24.41 13.47
CA ASP A 287 7.80 -25.19 14.64
C ASP A 287 6.84 -24.41 15.54
N TYR A 288 7.16 -23.15 15.86
CA TYR A 288 6.26 -22.25 16.57
C TYR A 288 4.95 -22.05 15.82
N ALA A 289 5.00 -21.78 14.50
CA ALA A 289 3.80 -21.55 13.71
C ALA A 289 2.87 -22.78 13.70
N ARG A 290 3.45 -23.99 13.63
CA ARG A 290 2.72 -25.26 13.68
C ARG A 290 2.01 -25.47 15.01
N ALA A 291 2.72 -25.28 16.12
CA ALA A 291 2.22 -25.63 17.45
C ALA A 291 2.72 -24.61 18.49
N PRO A 292 2.12 -23.40 18.56
CA PRO A 292 2.57 -22.36 19.49
C PRO A 292 2.53 -22.81 20.96
N GLY A 293 1.58 -23.68 21.32
CA GLY A 293 1.42 -24.20 22.68
C GLY A 293 2.47 -25.23 23.10
N ASP A 294 3.16 -25.87 22.15
CA ASP A 294 4.21 -26.85 22.40
C ASP A 294 5.62 -26.23 22.30
N PHE A 295 5.70 -24.94 21.97
CA PHE A 295 6.98 -24.27 21.73
C PHE A 295 7.67 -23.88 23.05
N HIS A 296 8.92 -24.31 23.21
CA HIS A 296 9.72 -24.07 24.41
C HIS A 296 10.83 -23.04 24.17
N ALA A 297 10.73 -21.89 24.84
CA ALA A 297 11.66 -20.76 24.75
C ALA A 297 13.07 -21.03 25.35
N ASP A 298 13.23 -22.12 26.08
CA ASP A 298 14.46 -22.62 26.70
C ASP A 298 15.01 -23.87 26.00
N SER A 299 14.41 -24.28 24.87
CA SER A 299 14.88 -25.43 24.10
C SER A 299 16.32 -25.25 23.59
N ALA A 300 17.00 -26.36 23.34
CA ALA A 300 18.35 -26.36 22.78
C ALA A 300 18.43 -25.64 21.43
N GLY A 301 17.38 -25.74 20.60
CA GLY A 301 17.32 -25.02 19.33
C GLY A 301 17.29 -23.50 19.50
N VAL A 302 16.56 -23.00 20.51
CA VAL A 302 16.54 -21.56 20.83
C VAL A 302 17.87 -21.09 21.42
N ALA A 303 18.51 -21.91 22.27
CA ALA A 303 19.84 -21.61 22.78
C ALA A 303 20.87 -21.48 21.64
N GLU A 304 20.78 -22.36 20.64
CA GLU A 304 21.63 -22.30 19.45
C GLU A 304 21.34 -21.05 18.60
N LEU A 305 20.07 -20.70 18.38
CA LEU A 305 19.72 -19.47 17.68
C LEU A 305 20.33 -18.24 18.36
N ARG A 306 20.19 -18.12 19.70
CA ARG A 306 20.77 -17.01 20.46
C ARG A 306 22.29 -16.94 20.30
N ARG A 307 22.98 -18.10 20.32
CA ARG A 307 24.43 -18.18 20.09
C ARG A 307 24.80 -17.67 18.70
N LEU A 308 24.06 -18.09 17.67
CA LEU A 308 24.28 -17.67 16.28
C LEU A 308 23.99 -16.16 16.10
N GLN A 309 22.93 -15.64 16.70
CA GLN A 309 22.60 -14.22 16.67
C GLN A 309 23.61 -13.34 17.43
N ALA A 310 24.14 -13.84 18.54
CA ALA A 310 25.20 -13.14 19.28
C ALA A 310 26.50 -13.08 18.46
N ALA A 311 26.80 -14.12 17.69
CA ALA A 311 27.99 -14.17 16.84
C ALA A 311 27.95 -13.18 15.67
N SER A 312 26.78 -12.67 15.27
CA SER A 312 26.68 -11.67 14.19
C SER A 312 27.29 -10.31 14.55
N GLY A 313 27.40 -10.00 15.84
CA GLY A 313 27.90 -8.71 16.33
C GLY A 313 26.98 -7.51 16.07
N ALA A 314 25.79 -7.72 15.50
CA ALA A 314 24.88 -6.62 15.15
C ALA A 314 24.29 -5.91 16.38
N GLY A 315 23.86 -4.65 16.18
CA GLY A 315 23.12 -3.86 17.16
C GLY A 315 21.67 -4.32 17.35
N ALA A 316 20.97 -3.81 18.36
CA ALA A 316 19.57 -4.14 18.60
C ALA A 316 18.68 -3.75 17.40
N ILE A 317 17.73 -4.61 17.04
CA ILE A 317 16.79 -4.36 15.94
C ILE A 317 15.58 -3.62 16.48
N ALA A 318 15.30 -2.46 15.89
CA ALA A 318 14.11 -1.69 16.20
C ALA A 318 12.86 -2.31 15.57
N VAL A 319 11.87 -2.64 16.40
CA VAL A 319 10.48 -2.83 15.94
C VAL A 319 9.89 -1.44 15.68
N PRO A 320 9.43 -1.16 14.45
CA PRO A 320 8.76 0.11 14.11
C PRO A 320 7.69 0.52 15.12
N GLN A 321 7.58 1.83 15.37
CA GLN A 321 6.44 2.38 16.09
C GLN A 321 5.28 2.65 15.13
N SER A 322 4.38 1.66 15.03
CA SER A 322 3.09 1.71 14.33
C SER A 322 2.07 2.61 15.03
N ASP A 323 2.21 2.82 16.34
CA ASP A 323 1.20 3.47 17.17
C ASP A 323 1.27 4.99 17.07
N LEU A 324 0.14 5.62 16.76
CA LEU A 324 -0.09 7.05 16.93
C LEU A 324 -0.92 7.29 18.19
N PRO A 325 -0.50 8.18 19.11
CA PRO A 325 -1.31 8.52 20.27
C PRO A 325 -2.70 9.02 19.87
N ASN A 326 -3.72 8.62 20.62
CA ASN A 326 -5.10 9.01 20.35
C ASN A 326 -5.26 10.52 20.27
N ARG A 327 -6.06 10.95 19.29
CA ARG A 327 -6.49 12.34 19.13
C ARG A 327 -8.00 12.37 19.23
N ASP A 328 -8.52 13.34 19.98
CA ASP A 328 -9.96 13.59 20.13
C ASP A 328 -10.32 14.94 19.49
N PRO A 329 -10.57 14.97 18.15
CA PRO A 329 -10.90 16.20 17.44
C PRO A 329 -12.14 16.90 18.00
N ILE A 330 -13.09 16.13 18.52
CA ILE A 330 -14.34 16.68 19.05
C ILE A 330 -14.10 17.27 20.44
N GLY A 331 -13.38 16.57 21.30
CA GLY A 331 -12.99 17.04 22.63
C GLY A 331 -12.07 18.26 22.60
N GLU A 332 -11.20 18.39 21.59
CA GLU A 332 -10.34 19.57 21.40
C GLU A 332 -11.12 20.90 21.40
N GLY A 333 -12.36 20.89 20.89
CA GLY A 333 -13.24 22.06 20.82
C GLY A 333 -14.11 22.28 22.05
N ARG A 334 -14.11 21.38 23.04
CA ARG A 334 -15.01 21.45 24.21
C ARG A 334 -14.46 22.30 25.36
N GLY A 335 -15.38 22.88 26.13
CA GLY A 335 -15.10 23.64 27.35
C GLY A 335 -14.50 25.02 27.13
N ILE A 336 -14.27 25.76 28.22
CA ILE A 336 -13.80 27.16 28.19
C ILE A 336 -12.44 27.27 27.48
N LYS A 337 -11.52 26.33 27.74
CA LYS A 337 -10.20 26.29 27.08
C LYS A 337 -10.30 25.97 25.58
N GLY A 338 -11.19 25.05 25.19
CA GLY A 338 -11.46 24.73 23.78
C GLY A 338 -12.06 25.92 23.04
N TYR A 339 -13.02 26.61 23.65
CA TYR A 339 -13.62 27.83 23.12
C TYR A 339 -12.59 28.94 22.89
N PHE A 340 -11.74 29.24 23.90
CA PHE A 340 -10.68 30.22 23.71
C PHE A 340 -9.69 29.78 22.63
N ARG A 341 -9.30 28.50 22.57
CA ARG A 341 -8.45 27.99 21.49
C ARG A 341 -9.10 28.12 20.11
N SER A 342 -10.40 27.88 19.97
CA SER A 342 -11.09 27.99 18.68
C SER A 342 -11.18 29.42 18.15
N LEU A 343 -11.08 30.44 19.03
CA LEU A 343 -11.05 31.84 18.61
C LEU A 343 -9.72 32.25 17.96
N PHE A 344 -8.64 31.51 18.23
CA PHE A 344 -7.28 31.88 17.80
C PHE A 344 -6.58 30.80 16.96
N LYS A 345 -7.04 29.53 16.98
CA LYS A 345 -6.53 28.47 16.13
C LYS A 345 -7.19 28.59 14.74
N PRO A 346 -6.41 28.74 13.65
CA PRO A 346 -6.97 28.69 12.31
C PRO A 346 -7.74 27.38 12.13
N SER A 347 -9.02 27.46 11.75
CA SER A 347 -9.79 26.28 11.38
C SER A 347 -9.32 25.81 10.00
N VAL A 348 -9.06 24.50 9.88
CA VAL A 348 -8.81 23.88 8.57
C VAL A 348 -10.18 23.65 7.95
N LYS A 349 -10.44 24.31 6.82
CA LYS A 349 -11.65 24.09 6.02
C LYS A 349 -11.39 23.01 4.99
N LEU A 350 -12.48 22.38 4.53
CA LEU A 350 -12.42 21.48 3.41
C LEU A 350 -11.80 22.19 2.19
N GLY A 351 -10.76 21.59 1.61
CA GLY A 351 -10.02 22.14 0.48
C GLY A 351 -8.79 22.98 0.84
N ASP A 352 -8.56 23.31 2.12
CA ASP A 352 -7.38 24.11 2.54
C ASP A 352 -6.06 23.34 2.42
N GLY A 353 -6.11 22.00 2.40
CA GLY A 353 -4.94 21.13 2.38
C GLY A 353 -4.40 20.80 1.00
N ALA A 354 -3.42 19.89 0.97
CA ALA A 354 -2.88 19.37 -0.28
C ALA A 354 -3.97 18.72 -1.13
N LYS A 355 -4.04 19.09 -2.42
CA LYS A 355 -4.99 18.47 -3.37
C LYS A 355 -4.57 17.06 -3.77
N THR A 356 -3.27 16.79 -3.71
CA THR A 356 -2.63 15.50 -3.98
C THR A 356 -1.42 15.36 -3.07
N ASN A 357 -0.89 14.15 -2.95
CA ASN A 357 0.36 13.90 -2.23
C ASN A 357 1.61 14.59 -2.83
N ALA A 358 1.50 15.26 -3.98
CA ALA A 358 2.57 16.09 -4.55
C ALA A 358 2.54 17.56 -4.06
N ASP A 359 1.43 18.04 -3.49
CA ASP A 359 1.25 19.43 -3.05
C ASP A 359 1.70 19.63 -1.60
N LEU A 360 3.00 19.41 -1.36
CA LEU A 360 3.59 19.46 -0.01
C LEU A 360 3.53 20.87 0.60
N GLU A 361 3.58 21.91 -0.22
CA GLU A 361 3.49 23.29 0.25
C GLU A 361 2.12 23.58 0.88
N ALA A 362 1.03 23.11 0.25
CA ALA A 362 -0.30 23.25 0.85
C ALA A 362 -0.42 22.49 2.17
N PHE A 363 0.14 21.28 2.25
CA PHE A 363 0.20 20.53 3.50
C PHE A 363 0.98 21.30 4.59
N ASP A 364 2.15 21.83 4.28
CA ASP A 364 3.00 22.55 5.24
C ASP A 364 2.41 23.88 5.72
N ARG A 365 1.51 24.50 4.93
CA ARG A 365 0.76 25.70 5.34
C ARG A 365 -0.31 25.43 6.41
N LEU A 366 -0.76 24.18 6.55
CA LEU A 366 -1.77 23.83 7.54
C LEU A 366 -1.22 23.95 8.97
N PRO A 367 -2.08 24.27 9.97
CA PRO A 367 -1.67 24.24 11.37
C PRO A 367 -1.09 22.87 11.74
N LYS A 368 0.12 22.86 12.31
CA LYS A 368 0.76 21.63 12.77
C LYS A 368 0.00 21.04 13.97
N LEU A 369 0.06 19.72 14.12
CA LEU A 369 -0.54 19.08 15.30
C LEU A 369 0.40 19.26 16.51
N PRO A 370 -0.10 19.14 17.74
CA PRO A 370 0.78 19.03 18.90
C PRO A 370 1.76 17.87 18.68
N ALA A 371 3.04 18.05 19.04
CA ALA A 371 4.08 17.04 18.79
C ALA A 371 3.71 15.63 19.26
N ALA A 372 3.02 15.51 20.40
CA ALA A 372 2.55 14.22 20.92
C ALA A 372 1.51 13.51 20.03
N GLN A 373 0.86 14.22 19.10
CA GLN A 373 -0.18 13.71 18.20
C GLN A 373 0.23 13.78 16.73
N ASP A 374 1.34 14.46 16.42
CA ASP A 374 1.80 14.70 15.05
C ASP A 374 2.59 13.49 14.52
N PRO A 375 2.15 12.84 13.43
CA PRO A 375 2.89 11.74 12.82
C PRO A 375 4.30 12.11 12.35
N LEU A 376 4.59 13.40 12.15
CA LEU A 376 5.91 13.90 11.75
C LEU A 376 6.90 13.95 12.93
N THR A 377 6.41 13.87 14.18
CA THR A 377 7.28 13.88 15.35
C THR A 377 8.04 12.56 15.44
N PRO A 378 9.38 12.57 15.59
CA PRO A 378 10.16 11.35 15.76
C PRO A 378 9.62 10.49 16.90
N ARG A 379 9.40 9.21 16.62
CA ARG A 379 8.90 8.23 17.59
C ARG A 379 10.00 7.24 17.96
N ALA A 380 10.13 6.99 19.26
CA ALA A 380 10.97 5.89 19.74
C ALA A 380 10.42 4.55 19.24
N PRO A 381 11.27 3.55 18.96
CA PRO A 381 10.81 2.25 18.52
C PRO A 381 9.91 1.59 19.57
N LYS A 382 8.96 0.77 19.12
CA LYS A 382 8.03 0.06 20.00
C LYS A 382 8.77 -0.92 20.93
N ARG A 383 9.82 -1.54 20.40
CA ARG A 383 10.75 -2.39 21.14
C ARG A 383 12.11 -2.43 20.45
N LEU A 384 13.16 -2.70 21.22
CA LEU A 384 14.49 -3.05 20.72
C LEU A 384 14.75 -4.54 20.97
N LEU A 385 15.11 -5.29 19.93
CA LEU A 385 15.35 -6.73 19.96
C LEU A 385 16.85 -7.01 19.87
N GLY A 386 17.42 -7.54 20.95
CA GLY A 386 18.80 -8.02 21.04
C GLY A 386 18.95 -9.51 20.69
N ALA A 387 20.19 -10.02 20.78
CA ALA A 387 20.50 -11.41 20.49
C ALA A 387 19.92 -12.44 21.49
N ALA A 388 19.43 -11.98 22.65
CA ALA A 388 18.78 -12.85 23.63
C ALA A 388 17.26 -12.97 23.41
N ASP A 389 16.67 -12.05 22.65
CA ASP A 389 15.25 -12.01 22.35
C ASP A 389 14.89 -13.08 21.31
N ILE A 390 13.75 -13.73 21.51
CA ILE A 390 13.25 -14.80 20.63
C ILE A 390 12.16 -14.32 19.68
N ASP A 391 11.81 -13.04 19.75
CA ASP A 391 10.76 -12.40 18.95
C ASP A 391 10.97 -12.55 17.44
N GLY A 392 12.22 -12.74 16.99
CA GLY A 392 12.51 -13.05 15.59
C GLY A 392 11.86 -14.35 15.10
N ILE A 393 11.68 -15.34 16.00
CA ILE A 393 10.98 -16.59 15.68
C ILE A 393 9.51 -16.28 15.38
N TYR A 394 8.86 -15.50 16.24
CA TYR A 394 7.45 -15.14 16.09
C TYR A 394 7.21 -14.23 14.89
N ALA A 395 8.13 -13.28 14.66
CA ALA A 395 8.09 -12.37 13.54
C ALA A 395 8.19 -13.14 12.21
N LEU A 396 9.14 -14.08 12.09
CA LEU A 396 9.27 -14.91 10.89
C LEU A 396 8.10 -15.90 10.73
N ALA A 397 7.61 -16.46 11.84
CA ALA A 397 6.46 -17.36 11.83
C ALA A 397 5.20 -16.69 11.25
N SER A 398 5.04 -15.38 11.45
CA SER A 398 3.88 -14.61 10.95
C SER A 398 3.77 -14.57 9.41
N LEU A 399 4.85 -14.89 8.69
CA LEU A 399 4.84 -15.03 7.24
C LEU A 399 4.05 -16.27 6.78
N PHE A 400 3.97 -17.33 7.59
CA PHE A 400 3.39 -18.60 7.19
C PHE A 400 1.92 -18.68 7.62
N THR A 401 1.07 -19.14 6.70
CA THR A 401 -0.36 -19.33 6.96
C THR A 401 -0.63 -20.71 7.57
N PRO A 402 -1.78 -20.90 8.24
CA PRO A 402 -2.21 -22.24 8.66
C PRO A 402 -2.33 -23.23 7.50
N ASP A 403 -2.64 -22.77 6.28
CA ASP A 403 -2.69 -23.63 5.10
C ASP A 403 -1.29 -24.13 4.67
N ASP A 404 -0.29 -23.25 4.75
CA ASP A 404 1.11 -23.63 4.50
C ASP A 404 1.56 -24.75 5.43
N LEU A 405 1.27 -24.61 6.73
CA LEU A 405 1.67 -25.59 7.74
C LEU A 405 0.95 -26.92 7.54
N ARG A 406 -0.35 -26.91 7.24
CA ARG A 406 -1.10 -28.14 6.91
C ARG A 406 -0.51 -28.86 5.70
N ARG A 407 -0.07 -28.11 4.68
CA ARG A 407 0.57 -28.68 3.47
C ARG A 407 1.91 -29.30 3.79
N LEU A 408 2.74 -28.62 4.59
CA LEU A 408 4.03 -29.18 5.04
C LEU A 408 3.83 -30.46 5.86
N GLN A 409 2.86 -30.47 6.78
CA GLN A 409 2.51 -31.66 7.56
C GLN A 409 2.04 -32.81 6.66
N ALA A 410 1.13 -32.54 5.72
CA ALA A 410 0.63 -33.56 4.80
C ALA A 410 1.76 -34.11 3.91
N ALA A 411 2.61 -33.25 3.36
CA ALA A 411 3.78 -33.65 2.56
C ALA A 411 4.77 -34.50 3.35
N ALA A 412 4.85 -34.28 4.67
CA ALA A 412 5.70 -35.03 5.59
C ALA A 412 5.06 -36.33 6.12
N GLY A 413 3.84 -36.68 5.69
CA GLY A 413 3.10 -37.81 6.28
C GLY A 413 2.86 -37.60 7.79
N TYR A 414 2.72 -36.35 8.21
CA TYR A 414 2.57 -35.90 9.59
C TYR A 414 3.77 -36.18 10.53
N ASP A 415 4.93 -36.55 9.99
CA ASP A 415 6.22 -36.56 10.70
C ASP A 415 6.89 -35.19 10.58
N TRP A 416 6.72 -34.31 11.57
CA TRP A 416 7.31 -32.97 11.53
C TRP A 416 8.84 -32.97 11.43
N SER A 417 9.50 -33.99 11.95
CA SER A 417 10.96 -34.11 11.84
C SER A 417 11.42 -34.23 10.39
N ALA A 418 10.56 -34.71 9.48
CA ALA A 418 10.84 -34.73 8.04
C ALA A 418 10.82 -33.32 7.42
N VAL A 419 9.99 -32.41 7.93
CA VAL A 419 9.98 -30.99 7.53
C VAL A 419 11.27 -30.32 8.00
N GLU A 420 11.68 -30.55 9.25
CA GLU A 420 12.93 -30.00 9.79
C GLU A 420 14.17 -30.47 8.99
N ARG A 421 14.23 -31.77 8.66
CA ARG A 421 15.28 -32.33 7.78
C ARG A 421 15.19 -31.80 6.35
N ALA A 422 14.00 -31.41 5.88
CA ALA A 422 13.85 -30.76 4.58
C ALA A 422 14.39 -29.34 4.62
N VAL A 423 14.11 -28.59 5.69
CA VAL A 423 14.74 -27.29 5.93
C VAL A 423 16.26 -27.42 5.94
N ASP A 424 16.83 -28.48 6.54
CA ASP A 424 18.29 -28.72 6.52
C ASP A 424 18.88 -28.94 5.11
N ARG A 425 18.07 -29.41 4.17
CA ARG A 425 18.47 -29.73 2.79
C ARG A 425 18.14 -28.62 1.79
N LEU A 426 17.44 -27.56 2.20
CA LEU A 426 17.13 -26.43 1.34
C LEU A 426 18.43 -25.77 0.78
N PRO A 427 18.43 -25.34 -0.50
CA PRO A 427 19.59 -24.68 -1.12
C PRO A 427 20.10 -23.49 -0.32
N ALA A 428 21.42 -23.30 -0.30
CA ALA A 428 22.05 -22.19 0.41
C ALA A 428 21.60 -20.81 -0.13
N ALA A 429 21.24 -20.71 -1.41
CA ALA A 429 20.74 -19.49 -2.03
C ALA A 429 19.49 -18.93 -1.31
N LEU A 430 18.59 -19.79 -0.80
CA LEU A 430 17.41 -19.35 -0.03
C LEU A 430 17.76 -18.69 1.31
N PHE A 431 19.01 -18.87 1.77
CA PHE A 431 19.54 -18.27 2.99
C PHE A 431 20.66 -17.28 2.69
N ALA A 432 20.78 -16.82 1.44
CA ALA A 432 21.66 -15.74 1.07
C ALA A 432 21.25 -14.43 1.74
N GLU A 433 22.09 -13.40 1.58
CA GLU A 433 21.86 -12.06 2.10
C GLU A 433 20.80 -11.31 1.28
N GLN A 434 19.56 -11.78 1.35
CA GLN A 434 18.41 -11.28 0.61
C GLN A 434 17.15 -11.32 1.48
N PRO A 435 16.08 -10.59 1.11
CA PRO A 435 14.83 -10.62 1.85
C PRO A 435 14.29 -12.03 2.00
N VAL A 436 13.67 -12.32 3.14
CA VAL A 436 13.00 -13.60 3.35
C VAL A 436 11.58 -13.53 2.80
N ALA A 437 11.23 -14.46 1.92
CA ALA A 437 9.92 -14.51 1.28
C ALA A 437 9.25 -15.86 1.54
N ARG A 438 7.98 -15.82 1.93
CA ARG A 438 7.16 -17.00 2.25
C ARG A 438 7.01 -17.91 1.03
N VAL A 439 6.65 -17.35 -0.13
CA VAL A 439 6.30 -18.09 -1.33
C VAL A 439 7.50 -18.88 -1.88
N PRO A 440 8.69 -18.30 -2.10
CA PRO A 440 9.87 -19.07 -2.51
C PRO A 440 10.26 -20.18 -1.52
N LEU A 441 10.16 -19.91 -0.21
CA LEU A 441 10.43 -20.93 0.82
C LEU A 441 9.42 -22.08 0.75
N MET A 442 8.13 -21.77 0.61
CA MET A 442 7.07 -22.78 0.51
C MET A 442 7.18 -23.59 -0.77
N GLN A 443 7.46 -22.95 -1.91
CA GLN A 443 7.70 -23.63 -3.18
C GLN A 443 8.89 -24.57 -3.11
N ALA A 444 9.99 -24.14 -2.48
CA ALA A 444 11.15 -24.98 -2.29
C ALA A 444 10.85 -26.15 -1.33
N LEU A 445 10.19 -25.89 -0.20
CA LEU A 445 9.83 -26.93 0.78
C LEU A 445 8.89 -28.00 0.20
N LEU A 446 7.95 -27.58 -0.64
CA LEU A 446 6.98 -28.46 -1.31
C LEU A 446 7.50 -29.04 -2.64
N ALA A 447 8.75 -28.76 -3.02
CA ALA A 447 9.32 -29.30 -4.25
C ALA A 447 9.39 -30.84 -4.19
N PRO A 448 9.11 -31.54 -5.32
CA PRO A 448 9.12 -32.99 -5.36
C PRO A 448 10.41 -33.61 -4.80
N GLY A 449 10.26 -34.53 -3.86
CA GLY A 449 11.37 -35.30 -3.28
C GLY A 449 12.23 -34.56 -2.24
N LEU A 450 11.92 -33.28 -1.93
CA LEU A 450 12.58 -32.58 -0.84
C LEU A 450 12.10 -33.15 0.50
N ILE A 451 10.82 -33.04 0.85
CA ILE A 451 10.27 -33.72 2.05
C ILE A 451 10.19 -35.23 1.77
N ARG A 452 10.80 -36.05 2.64
CA ARG A 452 10.82 -37.51 2.51
C ARG A 452 10.31 -38.12 3.83
N SER A 453 9.15 -38.75 3.79
CA SER A 453 8.58 -39.49 4.93
C SER A 453 8.94 -40.98 4.82
N GLY A 454 9.36 -41.59 5.93
CA GLY A 454 10.01 -42.91 5.97
C GLY A 454 9.12 -44.14 5.75
N GLY A 455 8.03 -44.05 4.99
CA GLY A 455 7.14 -45.20 4.78
C GLY A 455 5.89 -44.98 3.93
N VAL A 456 5.61 -43.76 3.49
CA VAL A 456 4.52 -43.46 2.56
C VAL A 456 5.14 -42.68 1.42
N GLN A 457 5.10 -43.23 0.19
CA GLN A 457 5.31 -42.41 -0.99
C GLN A 457 4.27 -41.29 -0.91
N ALA A 458 4.71 -40.07 -0.60
CA ALA A 458 3.84 -38.91 -0.66
C ALA A 458 3.22 -38.92 -2.07
N THR A 459 1.91 -39.19 -2.15
CA THR A 459 1.15 -39.17 -3.38
C THR A 459 0.96 -37.72 -3.79
N ALA A 460 2.04 -37.10 -4.23
CA ALA A 460 2.03 -35.88 -5.00
C ALA A 460 3.33 -35.87 -5.82
N ALA A 461 3.33 -36.65 -6.91
CA ALA A 461 4.08 -36.31 -8.10
C ALA A 461 3.52 -35.01 -8.73
N GLY A 462 3.39 -33.96 -7.92
CA GLY A 462 2.78 -32.69 -8.28
C GLY A 462 3.84 -31.67 -8.65
N ALA A 463 3.50 -30.75 -9.55
CA ALA A 463 4.35 -29.60 -9.83
C ALA A 463 4.51 -28.72 -8.58
N VAL A 464 5.59 -27.93 -8.54
CA VAL A 464 5.76 -26.86 -7.53
C VAL A 464 4.52 -25.95 -7.58
N PRO A 465 3.87 -25.65 -6.44
CA PRO A 465 2.67 -24.84 -6.45
C PRO A 465 3.00 -23.42 -6.95
N GLY A 466 2.18 -22.91 -7.87
CA GLY A 466 2.26 -21.53 -8.33
C GLY A 466 1.84 -20.53 -7.26
N TYR A 467 1.92 -19.26 -7.59
CA TYR A 467 1.34 -18.17 -6.81
C TYR A 467 0.98 -17.04 -7.76
N CYS A 468 -0.17 -16.40 -7.53
CA CYS A 468 -0.68 -15.34 -8.40
C CYS A 468 0.27 -14.13 -8.49
N CYS A 469 1.04 -13.92 -7.43
CA CYS A 469 1.45 -12.59 -7.05
C CYS A 469 2.97 -12.47 -6.81
N LEU A 470 3.77 -13.13 -7.66
CA LEU A 470 5.21 -12.89 -7.84
C LEU A 470 5.58 -12.54 -9.29
N GLU A 471 4.81 -13.01 -10.27
CA GLU A 471 5.14 -12.86 -11.69
C GLU A 471 4.79 -11.47 -12.22
N THR A 472 5.74 -10.84 -12.91
CA THR A 472 5.63 -9.46 -13.41
C THR A 472 5.71 -9.34 -14.93
N ALA A 473 5.82 -10.45 -15.66
CA ALA A 473 6.00 -10.47 -17.12
C ALA A 473 4.88 -9.75 -17.90
N GLU A 474 3.64 -9.85 -17.40
CA GLU A 474 2.44 -9.23 -17.99
C GLU A 474 2.11 -7.86 -17.38
N MET A 475 3.01 -7.32 -16.56
CA MET A 475 2.84 -6.00 -15.94
C MET A 475 3.58 -4.91 -16.69
N SER A 476 3.06 -3.69 -16.65
CA SER A 476 3.80 -2.52 -17.09
C SER A 476 4.99 -2.24 -16.14
N PRO A 477 6.00 -1.49 -16.62
CA PRO A 477 6.98 -0.88 -15.73
C PRO A 477 6.28 -0.08 -14.61
N PRO A 478 6.87 -0.02 -13.39
CA PRO A 478 6.33 0.80 -12.33
C PRO A 478 6.64 2.28 -12.63
N ILE A 479 5.76 3.18 -12.20
CA ILE A 479 5.86 4.61 -12.51
C ILE A 479 6.10 5.36 -11.22
N SER A 480 7.04 6.31 -11.20
CA SER A 480 7.26 7.15 -10.03
C SER A 480 6.30 8.34 -9.99
N SER A 481 5.88 8.74 -8.79
CA SER A 481 5.09 9.94 -8.58
C SER A 481 5.90 11.18 -8.94
N GLY A 482 5.27 12.11 -9.67
CA GLY A 482 5.92 13.33 -10.15
C GLY A 482 6.46 13.24 -11.57
N GLU A 483 6.34 12.09 -12.24
CA GLU A 483 6.59 12.02 -13.68
C GLU A 483 5.67 12.98 -14.45
N PRO A 484 6.23 13.90 -15.26
CA PRO A 484 5.45 14.92 -15.94
C PRO A 484 4.44 14.27 -16.90
N PRO A 485 3.25 14.87 -17.08
CA PRO A 485 2.34 14.43 -18.12
C PRO A 485 3.00 14.56 -19.49
N VAL A 486 2.66 13.65 -20.41
CA VAL A 486 3.07 13.79 -21.81
C VAL A 486 2.46 15.08 -22.36
N GLN A 487 3.32 15.93 -22.89
CA GLN A 487 2.92 17.12 -23.62
C GLN A 487 2.62 16.73 -25.06
N LEU A 488 1.43 17.10 -25.54
CA LEU A 488 1.03 16.93 -26.92
C LEU A 488 1.15 18.26 -27.65
N ALA A 489 1.65 18.23 -28.89
CA ALA A 489 1.63 19.39 -29.77
C ALA A 489 0.18 19.83 -30.04
N ALA A 490 -0.01 21.13 -30.27
CA ALA A 490 -1.32 21.66 -30.64
C ALA A 490 -1.79 21.03 -31.97
N GLY A 491 -3.02 20.50 -31.99
CA GLY A 491 -3.57 19.78 -33.15
C GLY A 491 -2.94 18.39 -33.36
N SER A 492 -2.40 17.80 -32.30
CA SER A 492 -1.84 16.45 -32.35
C SER A 492 -2.90 15.45 -32.81
N PRO A 493 -2.57 14.54 -33.75
CA PRO A 493 -3.49 13.48 -34.15
C PRO A 493 -3.82 12.51 -33.02
N ILE A 494 -3.04 12.48 -31.93
CA ILE A 494 -3.32 11.64 -30.76
C ILE A 494 -4.12 12.36 -29.66
N GLU A 495 -4.49 13.63 -29.85
CA GLU A 495 -5.26 14.41 -28.87
C GLU A 495 -6.63 13.77 -28.52
N PRO A 496 -7.42 13.23 -29.47
CA PRO A 496 -8.64 12.49 -29.12
C PRO A 496 -8.36 11.27 -28.23
N PHE A 497 -7.26 10.55 -28.46
CA PHE A 497 -6.88 9.41 -27.62
C PHE A 497 -6.52 9.85 -26.19
N ALA A 498 -5.92 11.03 -26.03
CA ALA A 498 -5.68 11.60 -24.72
C ALA A 498 -6.98 11.85 -23.94
N HIS A 499 -8.03 12.27 -24.62
CA HIS A 499 -9.31 12.55 -24.00
C HIS A 499 -10.11 11.28 -23.66
N TYR A 500 -10.15 10.30 -24.58
CA TYR A 500 -11.03 9.12 -24.44
C TYR A 500 -10.33 7.85 -23.96
N CYS A 501 -9.01 7.74 -24.12
CA CYS A 501 -8.28 6.48 -23.91
C CYS A 501 -7.22 6.55 -22.79
N PHE A 502 -6.56 7.69 -22.56
CA PHE A 502 -5.50 7.79 -21.55
C PHE A 502 -5.98 7.35 -20.18
N ALA A 503 -7.26 7.61 -19.88
CA ALA A 503 -7.79 7.34 -18.57
C ALA A 503 -7.79 5.85 -18.17
N CYS A 504 -7.69 4.95 -19.15
CA CYS A 504 -7.62 3.50 -18.92
C CYS A 504 -6.28 2.91 -19.38
N HIS A 505 -5.61 3.54 -20.35
CA HIS A 505 -4.50 2.92 -21.10
C HIS A 505 -3.13 3.56 -20.87
N ARG A 506 -3.06 4.66 -20.10
CA ARG A 506 -1.79 5.32 -19.76
C ARG A 506 -1.43 5.07 -18.30
N GLY A 507 -0.33 4.35 -18.09
CA GLY A 507 0.07 3.90 -16.74
C GLY A 507 -0.81 2.79 -16.20
N ASN A 508 -1.44 2.00 -17.08
CA ASN A 508 -2.19 0.83 -16.67
C ASN A 508 -1.20 -0.24 -16.16
N PRO A 509 -1.42 -0.85 -14.97
CA PRO A 509 -0.53 -1.87 -14.42
C PRO A 509 -0.45 -3.14 -15.30
N SER A 510 -1.45 -3.39 -16.13
CA SER A 510 -1.47 -4.48 -17.12
C SER A 510 -0.76 -4.06 -18.41
N LYS A 511 0.33 -4.74 -18.75
CA LYS A 511 1.16 -4.44 -19.94
C LYS A 511 0.35 -4.39 -21.22
N ARG A 512 -0.60 -5.30 -21.38
CA ARG A 512 -1.43 -5.40 -22.59
C ARG A 512 -2.32 -4.17 -22.82
N LEU A 513 -2.68 -3.46 -21.74
CA LEU A 513 -3.54 -2.28 -21.77
C LEU A 513 -2.75 -0.97 -21.72
N ASN A 514 -1.45 -1.01 -21.42
CA ASN A 514 -0.61 0.19 -21.23
C ASN A 514 -0.07 0.80 -22.54
N PHE A 515 -0.83 0.78 -23.62
CA PHE A 515 -0.38 1.23 -24.94
C PHE A 515 -0.40 2.76 -25.13
N MET A 516 -0.86 3.52 -24.14
CA MET A 516 -0.74 4.99 -24.11
C MET A 516 0.43 5.46 -23.23
N SER A 517 1.36 4.56 -22.90
CA SER A 517 2.60 4.88 -22.18
C SER A 517 3.64 5.52 -23.10
N GLY A 518 4.67 6.12 -22.49
CA GLY A 518 5.72 6.86 -23.17
C GLY A 518 5.98 8.21 -22.49
N ALA A 519 7.23 8.66 -22.51
CA ALA A 519 7.66 9.96 -21.99
C ALA A 519 7.40 11.10 -22.99
N THR A 520 7.28 10.77 -24.29
CA THR A 520 7.08 11.74 -25.37
C THR A 520 5.85 11.41 -26.21
N GLU A 521 5.29 12.41 -26.91
CA GLU A 521 4.23 12.20 -27.90
C GLU A 521 4.62 11.16 -28.95
N ALA A 522 5.88 11.17 -29.40
CA ALA A 522 6.38 10.23 -30.40
C ALA A 522 6.36 8.77 -29.90
N GLU A 523 6.74 8.54 -28.65
CA GLU A 523 6.67 7.20 -28.02
C GLU A 523 5.22 6.74 -27.86
N VAL A 524 4.32 7.62 -27.41
CA VAL A 524 2.90 7.30 -27.29
C VAL A 524 2.31 6.96 -28.67
N ALA A 525 2.64 7.74 -29.69
CA ALA A 525 2.20 7.48 -31.06
C ALA A 525 2.77 6.15 -31.60
N ALA A 526 4.03 5.81 -31.29
CA ALA A 526 4.61 4.52 -31.69
C ALA A 526 3.90 3.35 -31.01
N ASN A 527 3.63 3.45 -29.71
CA ASN A 527 2.90 2.42 -28.96
C ASN A 527 1.46 2.25 -29.45
N LEU A 528 0.78 3.36 -29.76
CA LEU A 528 -0.54 3.37 -30.37
C LEU A 528 -0.54 2.64 -31.73
N LYS A 529 0.43 2.94 -32.59
CA LYS A 529 0.56 2.30 -33.92
C LYS A 529 0.89 0.81 -33.83
N ALA A 530 1.55 0.38 -32.77
CA ALA A 530 1.85 -1.03 -32.51
C ALA A 530 0.63 -1.84 -32.02
N LYS A 531 -0.55 -1.22 -31.88
CA LYS A 531 -1.81 -1.85 -31.42
C LYS A 531 -2.89 -1.80 -32.51
N PRO A 532 -2.81 -2.66 -33.52
CA PRO A 532 -3.78 -2.69 -34.62
C PRO A 532 -5.21 -2.98 -34.15
N GLU A 533 -5.39 -3.64 -33.00
CA GLU A 533 -6.70 -3.98 -32.42
C GLU A 533 -7.55 -2.75 -32.10
N ILE A 534 -6.92 -1.59 -31.92
CA ILE A 534 -7.61 -0.31 -31.67
C ILE A 534 -8.53 0.06 -32.84
N ARG A 535 -8.16 -0.28 -34.08
CA ARG A 535 -8.99 0.03 -35.25
C ARG A 535 -10.34 -0.67 -35.21
N ASP A 536 -10.36 -1.92 -34.76
CA ASP A 536 -11.60 -2.69 -34.57
C ASP A 536 -12.38 -2.17 -33.37
N ALA A 537 -11.70 -1.81 -32.27
CA ALA A 537 -12.33 -1.27 -31.08
C ALA A 537 -13.02 0.10 -31.34
N LEU A 538 -12.56 0.85 -32.33
CA LEU A 538 -13.14 2.13 -32.73
C LEU A 538 -14.13 2.02 -33.91
N ASP A 539 -14.34 0.84 -34.50
CA ASP A 539 -15.28 0.64 -35.62
C ASP A 539 -16.72 0.46 -35.13
N TRP A 540 -17.25 1.53 -34.53
CA TRP A 540 -18.59 1.53 -33.95
C TRP A 540 -19.67 1.31 -35.00
N GLN A 541 -19.50 1.87 -36.20
CA GLN A 541 -20.46 1.71 -37.29
C GLN A 541 -20.65 0.24 -37.66
N ARG A 542 -19.56 -0.54 -37.69
CA ARG A 542 -19.61 -1.96 -38.05
C ARG A 542 -20.12 -2.85 -36.92
N TYR A 543 -19.71 -2.59 -35.67
CA TYR A 543 -19.92 -3.54 -34.58
C TYR A 543 -21.03 -3.16 -33.60
N ARG A 544 -21.61 -1.96 -33.68
CA ARG A 544 -22.75 -1.58 -32.85
C ARG A 544 -23.97 -2.48 -33.15
N GLY A 545 -24.57 -3.02 -32.10
CA GLY A 545 -25.70 -3.96 -32.22
C GLY A 545 -25.31 -5.39 -32.66
N THR A 546 -24.02 -5.71 -32.74
CA THR A 546 -23.51 -7.05 -33.05
C THR A 546 -23.00 -7.77 -31.79
N ASP A 547 -22.64 -9.04 -31.93
CA ASP A 547 -21.94 -9.83 -30.90
C ASP A 547 -20.58 -9.23 -30.49
N LYS A 548 -19.99 -8.39 -31.33
CA LYS A 548 -18.74 -7.67 -31.06
C LYS A 548 -18.92 -6.31 -30.38
N ALA A 549 -20.16 -5.88 -30.10
CA ALA A 549 -20.40 -4.57 -29.46
C ALA A 549 -19.65 -4.40 -28.13
N ALA A 550 -19.47 -5.48 -27.36
CA ALA A 550 -18.73 -5.47 -26.10
C ALA A 550 -17.22 -5.21 -26.25
N LYS A 551 -16.68 -5.26 -27.48
CA LYS A 551 -15.27 -4.95 -27.78
C LYS A 551 -15.05 -3.50 -28.19
N LEU A 552 -16.13 -2.73 -28.36
CA LEU A 552 -16.04 -1.32 -28.70
C LEU A 552 -15.46 -0.53 -27.53
N MET A 553 -14.61 0.43 -27.86
CA MET A 553 -13.96 1.31 -26.91
C MET A 553 -14.34 2.77 -27.17
N PRO A 554 -14.49 3.60 -26.12
CA PRO A 554 -14.53 3.20 -24.70
C PRO A 554 -15.71 2.26 -24.39
N PRO A 555 -15.66 1.44 -23.31
CA PRO A 555 -16.75 0.52 -22.95
C PRO A 555 -18.06 1.27 -22.70
N ALA A 556 -19.21 0.67 -23.03
CA ALA A 556 -20.51 1.35 -22.94
C ALA A 556 -20.89 1.84 -21.54
N ASP A 557 -20.33 1.24 -20.48
CA ASP A 557 -20.51 1.63 -19.09
C ASP A 557 -19.47 2.65 -18.59
N ALA A 558 -18.53 3.07 -19.45
CA ALA A 558 -17.52 4.07 -19.14
C ALA A 558 -18.02 5.49 -19.48
N PRO A 559 -17.79 6.50 -18.61
CA PRO A 559 -18.15 7.89 -18.92
C PRO A 559 -17.52 8.44 -20.19
N GLN A 560 -16.32 7.97 -20.56
CA GLN A 560 -15.63 8.33 -21.80
C GLN A 560 -16.44 7.90 -23.04
N HIS A 561 -17.27 6.85 -22.94
CA HIS A 561 -18.17 6.43 -24.02
C HIS A 561 -19.26 7.48 -24.25
N ALA A 562 -19.92 7.94 -23.19
CA ALA A 562 -20.93 8.98 -23.27
C ALA A 562 -20.34 10.32 -23.79
N ALA A 563 -19.13 10.67 -23.34
CA ALA A 563 -18.42 11.84 -23.85
C ALA A 563 -18.06 11.71 -25.34
N LEU A 564 -17.66 10.52 -25.79
CA LEU A 564 -17.38 10.26 -27.20
C LEU A 564 -18.66 10.29 -28.05
N GLU A 565 -19.78 9.77 -27.53
CA GLU A 565 -21.08 9.87 -28.20
C GLU A 565 -21.52 11.32 -28.41
N GLU A 566 -21.30 12.19 -27.43
CA GLU A 566 -21.61 13.62 -27.58
C GLU A 566 -20.70 14.29 -28.61
N ALA A 567 -19.40 13.99 -28.58
CA ALA A 567 -18.45 14.52 -29.56
C ALA A 567 -18.78 14.06 -30.99
N LEU A 568 -19.26 12.84 -31.17
CA LEU A 568 -19.68 12.31 -32.47
C LEU A 568 -20.89 13.04 -33.07
N LYS A 569 -21.74 13.66 -32.23
CA LYS A 569 -22.83 14.52 -32.73
C LYS A 569 -22.28 15.81 -33.36
N GLN A 570 -21.12 16.27 -32.91
CA GLN A 570 -20.47 17.49 -33.38
C GLN A 570 -19.49 17.21 -34.52
N ASN A 571 -18.74 16.11 -34.44
CA ASN A 571 -17.86 15.61 -35.49
C ASN A 571 -18.16 14.12 -35.78
N PRO A 572 -19.02 13.82 -36.77
CA PRO A 572 -19.33 12.44 -37.16
C PRO A 572 -18.13 11.64 -37.70
N GLN A 573 -17.04 12.31 -38.10
CA GLN A 573 -15.83 11.66 -38.65
C GLN A 573 -14.78 11.34 -37.57
N LEU A 574 -14.99 11.73 -36.31
CA LEU A 574 -14.00 11.61 -35.24
C LEU A 574 -13.44 10.18 -35.07
N LEU A 575 -14.30 9.16 -35.14
CA LEU A 575 -13.83 7.77 -35.04
C LEU A 575 -12.97 7.36 -36.23
N ASP A 576 -13.28 7.82 -37.44
CA ASP A 576 -12.49 7.52 -38.63
C ASP A 576 -11.14 8.27 -38.61
N GLU A 577 -11.13 9.52 -38.13
CA GLU A 577 -9.91 10.28 -37.87
C GLU A 577 -9.00 9.57 -36.86
N MET A 578 -9.56 9.11 -35.74
CA MET A 578 -8.81 8.32 -34.74
C MET A 578 -8.28 7.02 -35.34
N ARG A 579 -9.10 6.28 -36.11
CA ARG A 579 -8.68 5.05 -36.76
C ARG A 579 -7.54 5.29 -37.75
N ALA A 580 -7.52 6.41 -38.47
CA ALA A 580 -6.46 6.75 -39.42
C ALA A 580 -5.07 6.91 -38.77
N VAL A 581 -5.00 7.15 -37.47
CA VAL A 581 -3.72 7.24 -36.73
C VAL A 581 -3.07 5.86 -36.52
N VAL A 582 -3.87 4.80 -36.52
CA VAL A 582 -3.42 3.41 -36.31
C VAL A 582 -3.33 2.71 -37.67
N PRO A 583 -2.20 2.07 -38.03
CA PRO A 583 -2.05 1.41 -39.33
C PRO A 583 -3.05 0.25 -39.49
N GLY A 584 -3.62 0.13 -40.69
CA GLY A 584 -4.43 -1.02 -41.08
C GLY A 584 -3.60 -2.29 -41.21
N LEU A 585 -4.25 -3.46 -41.03
CA LEU A 585 -3.60 -4.77 -41.14
C LEU A 585 -2.98 -5.05 -42.54
N PHE A 586 -3.32 -4.23 -43.53
CA PHE A 586 -2.89 -4.32 -44.93
C PHE A 586 -2.27 -3.01 -45.45
N ASP A 587 -1.94 -2.07 -44.56
CA ASP A 587 -1.20 -0.86 -44.93
C ASP A 587 0.30 -1.24 -44.93
N PHE A 588 0.81 -1.63 -46.10
CA PHE A 588 2.23 -1.96 -46.33
C PHE A 588 2.97 -0.78 -46.96
#